data_AF-A0A357WZT9-F1
#
_entry.id   AF-A0A357WZT9-F1
#
_cell.length_a   1.000
_cell.length_b   1.000
_cell.length_c   1.000
_cell.angle_alpha   90.00
_cell.angle_beta   90.00
_cell.angle_gamma   90.00
#
_symmetry.space_group_name_H-M   'P 1'
#
loop_
_entity.id
_entity.type
_entity.pdbx_description
1 polymer ?
#
loop_
_entity_poly.entity_id
_entity_poly.type
_entity_poly.pdbx_seq_one_letter_code
_entity_poly.pdbx_strand_id
1 'polypeptide(L)' 'MAEIIGVRFKNMGKLYYFDPGGHKFERGNMVVVETSYGLECGEVALINRDVAESDIIKPLKKVIRPALPEDIRHAKENAE' A
#
# COMPACT_ATOMS: atom_id res chain seq x y z
N MET A 1 9.34 0.89 17.59
CA MET A 1 9.68 0.60 16.17
C MET A 1 8.40 0.17 15.48
N ALA A 2 8.17 0.57 14.24
CA ALA A 2 7.01 0.12 13.49
C ALA A 2 7.42 -0.37 12.10
N GLU A 3 6.75 -1.43 11.64
CA GLU A 3 6.93 -1.97 10.30
C GLU A 3 6.07 -1.18 9.31
N ILE A 4 6.64 -0.81 8.17
CA ILE A 4 5.92 -0.12 7.10
C ILE A 4 6.18 -0.80 5.76
N ILE A 5 5.26 -0.60 4.82
CA ILE A 5 5.50 -0.77 3.39
C ILE A 5 5.25 0.54 2.65
N GLY A 6 5.83 0.68 1.47
CA GLY A 6 5.54 1.80 0.58
C GLY A 6 4.71 1.32 -0.61
N VAL A 7 3.55 1.92 -0.79
CA VAL A 7 2.61 1.64 -1.87
C VAL A 7 2.56 2.82 -2.82
N ARG A 8 2.67 2.54 -4.11
CA ARG A 8 2.56 3.53 -5.19
C ARG A 8 1.30 3.25 -6.01
N PHE A 9 0.54 4.29 -6.27
CA PHE A 9 -0.62 4.25 -7.16
C PHE A 9 -0.24 4.81 -8.53
N LYS A 10 -0.72 4.18 -9.60
CA LYS A 10 -0.40 4.59 -10.99
C LYS A 10 -0.73 6.06 -11.27
N ASN A 11 -1.81 6.58 -10.72
CA ASN A 11 -2.31 7.93 -11.04
C ASN A 11 -1.59 9.07 -10.30
N MET A 12 -0.95 8.81 -9.15
CA MET A 12 -0.38 9.89 -8.32
C MET A 12 1.15 9.96 -8.33
N GLY A 13 1.85 8.92 -8.76
CA GLY A 13 3.32 8.89 -8.81
C GLY A 13 4.05 9.00 -7.46
N LYS A 14 3.34 9.37 -6.38
CA LYS A 14 3.85 9.51 -5.02
C LYS A 14 3.84 8.16 -4.30
N LEU A 15 4.87 7.94 -3.48
CA LEU A 15 4.98 6.81 -2.58
C LEU A 15 4.27 7.15 -1.26
N TYR A 16 3.35 6.29 -0.85
CA TYR A 16 2.62 6.41 0.41
C TYR A 16 2.99 5.25 1.33
N TYR A 17 3.11 5.51 2.63
CA TYR A 17 3.48 4.49 3.60
C TYR A 17 2.25 3.93 4.29
N PHE A 18 2.23 2.61 4.47
CA PHE A 18 1.15 1.88 5.10
C PHE A 18 1.70 0.89 6.12
N ASP A 19 0.92 0.64 7.16
CA ASP A 19 1.14 -0.46 8.09
C ASP A 19 0.76 -1.78 7.38
N PRO A 20 1.69 -2.75 7.24
CA PRO A 20 1.45 -4.00 6.54
C PRO A 20 0.48 -4.95 7.26
N GLY A 21 0.08 -4.66 8.50
CA GLY A 21 -0.88 -5.49 9.24
C GLY A 21 -0.36 -6.90 9.55
N GLY A 22 0.97 -7.08 9.59
CA GLY A 22 1.62 -8.38 9.78
C GLY A 22 1.80 -9.21 8.51
N HIS A 23 1.38 -8.70 7.34
CA HIS A 23 1.64 -9.34 6.05
C HIS A 23 3.07 -9.04 5.56
N LYS A 24 3.74 -10.03 4.97
CA LYS A 24 5.00 -9.83 4.25
C LYS A 24 4.72 -9.62 2.77
N PHE A 25 5.22 -8.52 2.23
CA PHE A 25 5.04 -8.14 0.83
C PHE A 25 6.38 -8.02 0.12
N GLU A 26 6.39 -8.46 -1.13
CA GLU A 26 7.51 -8.29 -2.05
C GLU A 26 7.27 -7.13 -3.01
N ARG A 27 8.35 -6.61 -3.59
CA ARG A 27 8.29 -5.53 -4.57
C ARG A 27 7.47 -5.98 -5.79
N GLY A 28 6.53 -5.14 -6.22
CA GLY A 28 5.62 -5.45 -7.32
C GLY A 28 4.37 -6.24 -6.91
N ASN A 29 4.23 -6.66 -5.65
CA ASN A 29 2.95 -7.17 -5.17
C ASN A 29 1.89 -6.07 -5.25
N MET A 30 0.67 -6.48 -5.59
CA MET A 30 -0.50 -5.60 -5.58
C MET A 30 -1.21 -5.76 -4.24
N VAL A 31 -1.61 -4.64 -3.64
CA VAL A 31 -2.26 -4.62 -2.32
C VAL A 31 -3.49 -3.72 -2.35
N VAL A 32 -4.49 -4.08 -1.55
CA VAL A 32 -5.65 -3.23 -1.30
C VAL A 32 -5.44 -2.51 0.02
N VAL A 33 -5.52 -1.18 -0.03
CA VAL A 33 -5.32 -0.30 1.12
C VAL A 33 -6.54 0.59 1.32
N GLU A 34 -6.74 1.04 2.55
CA GLU A 34 -7.78 2.02 2.86
C GLU A 34 -7.22 3.43 2.76
N THR A 35 -7.75 4.24 1.85
CA THR A 35 -7.48 5.67 1.71
C THR A 35 -8.66 6.48 2.23
N SER A 36 -8.52 7.80 2.32
CA SER A 36 -9.62 8.68 2.72
C SER A 36 -10.80 8.66 1.73
N TYR A 37 -10.59 8.15 0.52
CA TYR A 37 -11.60 8.08 -0.54
C TYR A 37 -12.21 6.68 -0.69
N GLY A 38 -11.79 5.71 0.12
CA GLY A 38 -12.27 4.33 0.09
C GLY A 38 -11.13 3.33 -0.09
N LEU A 39 -11.45 2.17 -0.65
CA LEU A 39 -10.47 1.13 -0.95
C LEU A 39 -9.78 1.43 -2.28
N GLU A 40 -8.46 1.40 -2.29
CA GLU A 40 -7.66 1.54 -3.50
C GLU A 40 -6.67 0.39 -3.64
N CYS A 41 -6.37 0.05 -4.89
CA CYS A 41 -5.40 -0.98 -5.25
C CYS A 41 -4.10 -0.30 -5.70
N GLY A 42 -2.99 -0.64 -5.05
CA GLY A 42 -1.68 -0.07 -5.32
C GLY A 42 -0.58 -1.12 -5.42
N GLU A 43 0.57 -0.72 -5.93
CA GLU A 43 1.75 -1.57 -6.10
C GLU A 43 2.74 -1.33 -4.96
N VAL A 44 3.25 -2.40 -4.36
CA VAL A 44 4.31 -2.35 -3.34
C VAL A 44 5.62 -1.95 -4.02
N ALA A 45 6.05 -0.72 -3.75
CA ALA A 45 7.31 -0.15 -4.24
C ALA A 45 8.44 -0.23 -3.20
N LEU A 46 8.09 -0.24 -1.91
CA LEU A 46 9.00 -0.49 -0.79
C LEU A 46 8.46 -1.68 0.03
N ILE A 47 9.27 -2.73 0.14
CA ILE A 47 8.98 -3.91 0.95
C ILE A 47 8.91 -3.57 2.44
N ASN A 48 8.49 -4.54 3.27
CA ASN A 48 8.45 -4.38 4.72
C ASN A 48 9.78 -3.86 5.25
N ARG A 49 9.72 -2.76 5.99
CA ARG A 49 10.88 -2.11 6.60
C ARG A 49 10.52 -1.61 7.99
N ASP A 50 11.39 -1.90 8.96
CA ASP A 50 11.31 -1.31 10.28
C ASP A 50 11.84 0.13 10.25
N VAL A 51 11.04 1.05 10.82
CA VAL A 51 11.41 2.45 11.00
C VAL A 51 11.19 2.87 12.45
N ALA A 52 11.91 3.90 12.89
CA ALA A 52 11.66 4.47 14.21
C ALA A 52 10.29 5.16 14.21
N GLU A 53 9.59 5.12 15.34
CA GLU A 53 8.26 5.71 15.43
C GLU A 53 8.27 7.24 15.27
N SER A 54 9.42 7.87 15.54
CA SER A 54 9.66 9.30 15.33
C SER A 54 9.71 9.69 13.86
N ASP A 55 10.05 8.76 12.96
CA ASP A 55 10.09 8.99 11.51
C ASP A 55 8.72 8.75 10.83
N ILE A 56 7.72 8.29 11.59
CA ILE A 56 6.39 7.97 11.07
C ILE A 56 5.45 9.17 11.23
N ILE A 57 4.89 9.63 10.11
CA ILE A 57 3.77 10.57 10.12
C ILE A 57 2.49 9.79 10.39
N LYS A 58 1.92 9.93 11.60
CA LYS A 58 0.66 9.28 12.01
C LYS A 58 -0.56 10.13 11.58
N PRO A 59 -1.73 9.50 11.30
CA PRO A 59 -1.98 8.06 11.33
C PRO A 59 -1.53 7.36 10.04
N LEU A 60 -0.72 6.30 10.19
CA LEU A 60 -0.50 5.33 9.11
C LEU A 60 -1.82 4.62 8.81
N LYS A 61 -2.22 4.65 7.55
CA LYS A 61 -3.28 3.78 7.05
C LYS A 61 -2.78 2.34 6.97
N LYS A 62 -3.70 1.38 7.02
CA LYS A 62 -3.38 -0.04 7.02
C LYS A 62 -3.59 -0.66 5.65
N VAL A 63 -2.76 -1.65 5.34
CA VAL A 63 -3.07 -2.62 4.29
C VAL A 63 -4.24 -3.47 4.77
N ILE A 64 -5.26 -3.60 3.93
CA ILE A 64 -6.42 -4.43 4.24
C ILE A 64 -6.11 -5.89 3.88
N ARG A 65 -5.53 -6.12 2.69
CA ARG A 65 -5.17 -7.45 2.19
C ARG A 65 -4.28 -7.39 0.94
N PRO A 66 -3.62 -8.50 0.57
CA PRO A 66 -3.12 -8.70 -0.79
C PRO A 66 -4.24 -8.53 -1.82
N ALA A 67 -3.93 -7.93 -2.96
CA ALA A 67 -4.89 -7.77 -4.05
C ALA A 67 -5.15 -9.12 -4.74
N LEU A 68 -6.42 -9.36 -5.05
CA LEU A 68 -6.88 -10.48 -5.85
C LEU A 68 -6.82 -10.11 -7.34
N PRO A 69 -6.86 -11.09 -8.25
CA PRO A 69 -6.87 -10.83 -9.70
C PRO A 69 -7.96 -9.85 -10.13
N GLU A 70 -9.12 -9.86 -9.46
CA GLU A 70 -10.25 -8.97 -9.71
C GLU A 70 -9.92 -7.51 -9.34
N ASP A 71 -9.27 -7.28 -8.19
CA ASP A 71 -8.85 -5.94 -7.78
C ASP A 71 -7.83 -5.35 -8.78
N ILE A 72 -6.93 -6.19 -9.29
CA ILE A 72 -5.92 -5.78 -10.28
C ILE A 72 -6.57 -5.44 -11.62
N ARG A 73 -7.64 -6.16 -12.01
CA ARG A 73 -8.41 -5.86 -13.21
C ARG A 73 -9.12 -4.52 -13.10
N HIS A 74 -9.88 -4.29 -12.03
CA HIS A 74 -10.55 -3.01 -11.79
C HIS A 74 -9.56 -1.84 -11.70
N ALA A 75 -8.40 -2.05 -11.09
CA ALA A 75 -7.36 -1.03 -11.01
C ALA A 75 -6.76 -0.66 -12.38
N LYS A 76 -6.76 -1.60 -13.33
CA LYS A 76 -6.34 -1.33 -14.71
C LYS A 76 -7.42 -0.60 -15.49
N GLU A 77 -8.68 -1.02 -15.35
CA GLU A 77 -9.82 -0.37 -16.01
C GLU A 77 -10.00 1.09 -15.56
N ASN A 78 -9.78 1.39 -14.27
CA ASN A 78 -9.84 2.76 -13.75
C ASN A 78 -8.61 3.63 -14.10
N ALA A 79 -7.59 3.08 -14.75
CA ALA A 79 -6.38 3.80 -15.16
C ALA A 79 -6.40 4.22 -16.64
N GLU A 80 -7.45 3.84 -17.39
CA GLU A 80 -7.76 4.35 -18.73
C GLU A 80 -8.73 5.53 -18.66
#